data_AF-A0A3R8V2Y5-F1
#
_entry.id   AF-A0A3R8V2Y5-F1
#
_cell.length_a   1.000
_cell.length_b   1.000
_cell.length_c   1.000
_cell.angle_alpha   90.00
_cell.angle_beta   90.00
_cell.angle_gamma   90.00
#
_symmetry.space_group_name_H-M   'P 1'
#
loop_
_entity.id
_entity.type
_entity.pdbx_description
1 polymer ?
#
loop_
_entity_poly.entity_id
_entity_poly.type
_entity_poly.pdbx_seq_one_letter_code
_entity_poly.pdbx_strand_id
1 'polypeptide(L)'
;MDVATLRTRLLGFTALVTLAGTAHATVVLPPPSPLFTQDARLHALTSLADAASPENVPDRETLVTAMMIAMDVADPALVPRADAGTGVLPDLHAACDNGQRATVQLVRLAQATPEPAEILSRLSVALDRTTNIAILCGARQLNIQSRELLERGVGSGDAAKLGEMRRLFDDLKPKISMLVMGATLTDLNPNSRARTAEEALPVLREVASAMTPELRKETLEAIDKTLQKDAAEGRIDNDVRARLTEPFHGDACSESCKVLGSA
;
A
#
# COMPACT_ATOMS: atom_id res chain seq x y z
N MET A 1 -20.11 -23.22 0.94
CA MET A 1 -20.50 -22.35 -0.19
C MET A 1 -19.27 -22.26 -1.09
N ASP A 2 -19.39 -22.74 -2.32
CA ASP A 2 -18.24 -23.08 -3.17
C ASP A 2 -17.64 -21.83 -3.86
N VAL A 3 -16.32 -21.75 -3.96
CA VAL A 3 -15.55 -20.63 -4.53
C VAL A 3 -15.90 -20.43 -6.02
N ALA A 4 -16.32 -21.49 -6.69
CA ALA A 4 -16.85 -21.44 -8.05
C ALA A 4 -18.16 -20.64 -8.15
N THR A 5 -19.01 -20.69 -7.13
CA THR A 5 -20.30 -19.97 -7.12
C THR A 5 -20.12 -18.46 -6.95
N LEU A 6 -19.07 -18.03 -6.24
CA LEU A 6 -18.72 -16.61 -6.09
C LEU A 6 -18.17 -16.00 -7.40
N ARG A 7 -17.31 -16.75 -8.13
CA ARG A 7 -16.80 -16.32 -9.45
C ARG A 7 -17.91 -16.18 -10.48
N THR A 8 -18.92 -17.04 -10.42
CA THR A 8 -20.05 -17.02 -11.38
C THR A 8 -20.99 -15.84 -11.13
N ARG A 9 -21.16 -15.39 -9.88
CA ARG A 9 -21.92 -14.17 -9.55
C ARG A 9 -21.20 -12.89 -9.97
N LEU A 10 -19.86 -12.87 -9.92
CA LEU A 10 -19.05 -11.74 -10.40
C LEU A 10 -19.17 -11.53 -11.92
N LEU A 11 -19.27 -12.62 -12.68
CA LEU A 11 -19.53 -12.59 -14.13
C LEU A 11 -21.00 -12.28 -14.46
N GLY A 12 -21.93 -12.61 -13.55
CA GLY A 12 -23.36 -12.31 -13.73
C GLY A 12 -23.70 -10.82 -13.58
N PHE A 13 -22.98 -10.08 -12.74
CA PHE A 13 -23.22 -8.64 -12.54
C PHE A 13 -22.64 -7.75 -13.65
N THR A 14 -21.69 -8.26 -14.45
CA THR A 14 -21.14 -7.55 -15.61
C THR A 14 -21.98 -7.74 -16.88
N ALA A 15 -22.98 -8.63 -16.87
CA ALA A 15 -23.75 -8.99 -18.07
C ALA A 15 -25.15 -8.36 -18.17
N LEU A 16 -25.54 -7.47 -17.26
CA LEU A 16 -26.93 -6.95 -17.16
C LEU A 16 -27.10 -5.50 -17.61
N VAL A 17 -26.32 -5.06 -18.60
CA VAL A 17 -26.61 -3.83 -19.36
C VAL A 17 -26.56 -4.15 -20.85
N THR A 18 -27.75 -4.12 -21.45
CA THR A 18 -28.09 -3.94 -22.87
C THR A 18 -27.81 -5.07 -23.87
N LEU A 19 -28.86 -5.83 -24.18
CA LEU A 19 -29.11 -6.40 -25.51
C LEU A 19 -30.48 -5.92 -26.00
N ALA A 20 -30.48 -4.87 -26.82
CA ALA A 20 -31.52 -4.57 -27.79
C ALA A 20 -30.81 -4.11 -29.07
N GLY A 21 -30.96 -4.88 -30.14
CA GLY A 21 -30.05 -4.89 -31.27
C GLY A 21 -30.13 -3.68 -32.20
N THR A 22 -28.99 -3.36 -32.81
CA THR A 22 -28.80 -3.14 -34.26
C THR A 22 -27.31 -3.32 -34.56
N ALA A 23 -26.99 -4.02 -35.65
CA ALA A 23 -25.63 -4.34 -36.06
C ALA A 23 -24.81 -3.05 -36.30
N HIS A 24 -23.92 -2.73 -35.36
CA HIS A 24 -22.85 -1.76 -35.55
C HIS A 24 -21.55 -2.48 -35.21
N ALA A 25 -20.54 -2.31 -36.07
CA ALA A 25 -19.22 -2.85 -35.88
C ALA A 25 -18.76 -2.54 -34.45
N THR A 26 -18.63 -3.58 -33.62
CA THR A 26 -18.08 -3.45 -32.28
C THR A 26 -16.61 -3.12 -32.45
N VAL A 27 -16.29 -1.83 -32.32
CA VAL A 27 -14.96 -1.39 -31.95
C VAL A 27 -14.67 -2.10 -30.63
N VAL A 28 -13.84 -3.14 -30.67
CA VAL A 28 -13.28 -3.75 -29.47
C VAL A 28 -12.39 -2.67 -28.86
N LEU A 29 -12.98 -1.88 -27.95
CA LEU A 29 -12.21 -0.93 -27.18
C LEU A 29 -11.13 -1.73 -26.44
N PRO A 30 -9.87 -1.26 -26.44
CA PRO A 30 -8.85 -1.89 -25.61
C PRO A 30 -9.36 -1.93 -24.16
N PRO A 31 -9.01 -2.97 -23.39
CA PRO A 31 -9.39 -3.04 -21.99
C PRO A 31 -8.98 -1.71 -21.32
N PRO A 32 -9.85 -1.12 -20.47
CA PRO A 32 -9.54 0.14 -19.82
C PRO A 32 -8.20 0.03 -19.10
N SER A 33 -7.45 1.13 -19.06
CA SER A 33 -6.17 1.12 -18.36
C SER A 33 -6.38 0.65 -16.91
N PRO A 34 -5.42 -0.09 -16.33
CA PRO A 34 -5.53 -0.56 -14.96
C PRO A 34 -5.81 0.58 -13.96
N LEU A 35 -5.29 1.77 -14.22
CA LEU A 35 -5.51 2.99 -13.43
C LEU A 35 -6.94 3.54 -13.56
N PHE A 36 -7.54 3.54 -14.76
CA PHE A 36 -8.96 3.93 -14.92
C PHE A 36 -9.89 3.00 -14.11
N THR A 37 -9.51 1.73 -14.01
CA THR A 37 -10.24 0.75 -13.20
C THR A 37 -10.07 1.02 -11.69
N GLN A 38 -8.93 1.55 -11.24
CA GLN A 38 -8.74 1.99 -9.85
C GLN A 38 -9.65 3.16 -9.49
N ASP A 39 -9.80 4.15 -10.36
CA ASP A 39 -10.62 5.33 -10.06
C ASP A 39 -12.10 4.98 -9.87
N ALA A 40 -12.65 4.12 -10.74
CA ALA A 40 -14.02 3.63 -10.61
C ALA A 40 -14.21 2.83 -9.31
N ARG A 41 -13.23 1.99 -8.95
CA ARG A 41 -13.21 1.23 -7.70
C ARG A 41 -13.13 2.15 -6.49
N LEU A 42 -12.27 3.16 -6.51
CA LEU A 42 -12.14 4.14 -5.45
C LEU A 42 -13.42 4.95 -5.26
N HIS A 43 -14.09 5.30 -6.36
CA HIS A 43 -15.40 5.94 -6.29
C HIS A 43 -16.42 5.05 -5.57
N ALA A 44 -16.51 3.77 -5.93
CA ALA A 44 -17.39 2.81 -5.25
C ALA A 44 -17.07 2.69 -3.75
N LEU A 45 -15.79 2.62 -3.37
CA LEU A 45 -15.38 2.60 -1.97
C LEU A 45 -15.77 3.89 -1.23
N THR A 46 -15.64 5.03 -1.88
CA THR A 46 -16.05 6.33 -1.34
C THR A 46 -17.56 6.36 -1.12
N SER A 47 -18.36 5.85 -2.07
CA SER A 47 -19.81 5.75 -1.90
C SER A 47 -20.21 4.85 -0.73
N LEU A 48 -19.51 3.73 -0.50
CA LEU A 48 -19.75 2.88 0.67
C LEU A 48 -19.44 3.63 1.97
N ALA A 49 -18.32 4.36 2.02
CA ALA A 49 -17.95 5.16 3.18
C ALA A 49 -18.93 6.31 3.44
N ASP A 50 -19.44 6.97 2.40
CA ASP A 50 -20.41 8.06 2.51
C ASP A 50 -21.80 7.56 2.94
N ALA A 51 -22.17 6.33 2.61
CA ALA A 51 -23.42 5.72 3.03
C ALA A 51 -23.41 5.22 4.48
N ALA A 52 -22.21 5.03 5.07
CA ALA A 52 -22.08 4.54 6.43
C ALA A 52 -22.38 5.64 7.44
N SER A 53 -23.17 5.30 8.47
CA SER A 53 -23.47 6.18 9.59
C SER A 53 -23.76 5.37 10.86
N PRO A 54 -23.85 6.01 12.03
CA PRO A 54 -24.24 5.31 13.26
C PRO A 54 -25.62 4.63 13.15
N GLU A 55 -26.53 5.17 12.33
CA GLU A 55 -27.86 4.64 12.06
C GLU A 55 -27.87 3.61 10.91
N ASN A 56 -26.84 3.63 10.05
CA ASN A 56 -26.68 2.74 8.91
C ASN A 56 -25.31 2.06 8.96
N VAL A 57 -25.15 1.14 9.91
CA VAL A 57 -23.90 0.40 10.11
C VAL A 57 -23.69 -0.56 8.95
N PRO A 58 -22.53 -0.51 8.26
CA PRO A 58 -22.20 -1.44 7.20
C PRO A 58 -22.30 -2.89 7.66
N ASP A 59 -23.06 -3.70 6.92
CA ASP A 59 -23.12 -5.12 7.17
C ASP A 59 -21.81 -5.83 6.77
N ARG A 60 -21.73 -7.12 7.08
CA ARG A 60 -20.54 -7.92 6.78
C ARG A 60 -20.22 -7.95 5.28
N GLU A 61 -21.23 -8.01 4.42
CA GLU A 61 -21.03 -8.09 2.96
C GLU A 61 -20.48 -6.77 2.41
N THR A 62 -20.96 -5.64 2.93
CA THR A 62 -20.46 -4.30 2.63
C THR A 62 -19.00 -4.15 3.05
N LEU A 63 -18.64 -4.60 4.25
CA LEU A 63 -17.25 -4.58 4.72
C LEU A 63 -16.33 -5.45 3.87
N VAL A 64 -16.75 -6.66 3.50
CA VAL A 64 -15.98 -7.54 2.61
C VAL A 64 -15.81 -6.90 1.23
N THR A 65 -16.87 -6.27 0.71
CA THR A 65 -16.82 -5.56 -0.58
C THR A 65 -15.84 -4.39 -0.52
N ALA A 66 -15.92 -3.57 0.53
CA ALA A 66 -14.99 -2.46 0.75
C ALA A 66 -13.53 -2.94 0.84
N MET A 67 -13.26 -4.05 1.55
CA MET A 67 -11.93 -4.65 1.62
C MET A 67 -11.45 -5.11 0.24
N MET A 68 -12.28 -5.83 -0.51
CA MET A 68 -11.90 -6.31 -1.84
C MET A 68 -11.57 -5.15 -2.78
N ILE A 69 -12.40 -4.10 -2.79
CA ILE A 69 -12.17 -2.91 -3.59
C ILE A 69 -10.87 -2.22 -3.18
N ALA A 70 -10.62 -2.06 -1.88
CA ALA A 70 -9.39 -1.43 -1.39
C ALA A 70 -8.14 -2.25 -1.73
N MET A 71 -8.19 -3.58 -1.63
CA MET A 71 -7.08 -4.45 -2.02
C MET A 71 -6.81 -4.41 -3.54
N ASP A 72 -7.87 -4.32 -4.34
CA ASP A 72 -7.81 -4.18 -5.79
C ASP A 72 -7.22 -2.84 -6.23
N VAL A 73 -7.61 -1.75 -5.56
CA VAL A 73 -6.96 -0.44 -5.73
C VAL A 73 -5.52 -0.54 -5.28
N ALA A 74 -5.28 -1.26 -4.19
CA ALA A 74 -3.99 -1.38 -3.57
C ALA A 74 -3.15 -2.57 -4.04
N ASP A 75 -3.22 -2.93 -5.33
CA ASP A 75 -2.36 -3.98 -5.89
C ASP A 75 -0.96 -3.43 -6.26
N PRO A 76 0.14 -3.90 -5.63
CA PRO A 76 1.50 -3.51 -5.96
C PRO A 76 1.89 -3.75 -7.42
N ALA A 77 1.21 -4.65 -8.13
CA ALA A 77 1.41 -4.86 -9.56
C ALA A 77 1.02 -3.63 -10.41
N LEU A 78 0.21 -2.73 -9.86
CA LEU A 78 -0.22 -1.48 -10.50
C LEU A 78 0.80 -0.34 -10.33
N VAL A 79 1.76 -0.52 -9.41
CA VAL A 79 2.83 0.46 -9.19
C VAL A 79 3.93 0.22 -10.25
N PRO A 80 4.31 1.24 -11.05
CA PRO A 80 5.42 1.13 -12.00
C PRO A 80 6.71 0.67 -11.31
N ARG A 81 7.62 -0.01 -12.02
CA ARG A 81 8.88 -0.48 -11.43
C ARG A 81 9.84 0.68 -11.14
N ALA A 82 10.72 0.48 -10.16
CA ALA A 82 11.73 1.48 -9.75
C ALA A 82 12.75 1.84 -10.86
N ASP A 83 12.92 0.97 -11.86
CA ASP A 83 13.82 1.15 -12.99
C ASP A 83 13.14 1.75 -14.23
N ALA A 84 11.84 2.04 -14.15
CA ALA A 84 11.12 2.73 -15.20
C ALA A 84 11.52 4.22 -15.22
N GLY A 85 11.74 4.78 -16.42
CA GLY A 85 12.14 6.18 -16.57
C GLY A 85 11.09 7.17 -16.05
N THR A 86 11.45 8.45 -15.95
CA THR A 86 10.61 9.51 -15.35
C THR A 86 9.22 9.68 -15.98
N GLY A 87 9.02 9.19 -17.21
CA GLY A 87 7.71 9.17 -17.88
C GLY A 87 6.61 8.40 -17.13
N VAL A 88 6.96 7.50 -16.20
CA VAL A 88 5.97 6.77 -15.38
C VAL A 88 5.58 7.47 -14.08
N LEU A 89 6.21 8.60 -13.75
CA LEU A 89 5.92 9.32 -12.50
C LEU A 89 4.43 9.71 -12.36
N PRO A 90 3.72 10.14 -13.42
CA PRO A 90 2.28 10.40 -13.31
C PRO A 90 1.47 9.17 -12.89
N ASP A 91 1.74 8.02 -13.51
CA ASP A 91 1.08 6.74 -13.20
C ASP A 91 1.42 6.25 -11.80
N LEU A 92 2.69 6.42 -11.39
CA LEU A 92 3.14 6.16 -10.03
C LEU A 92 2.33 7.01 -9.04
N HIS A 93 2.34 8.33 -9.17
CA HIS A 93 1.61 9.23 -8.28
C HIS A 93 0.12 8.89 -8.21
N ALA A 94 -0.52 8.58 -9.35
CA ALA A 94 -1.92 8.17 -9.39
C ALA A 94 -2.17 6.89 -8.57
N ALA A 95 -1.35 5.85 -8.74
CA ALA A 95 -1.45 4.62 -7.96
C ALA A 95 -1.25 4.87 -6.45
N CYS A 96 -0.32 5.75 -6.08
CA CYS A 96 -0.03 6.12 -4.70
C CYS A 96 -1.20 6.88 -4.06
N ASP A 97 -1.70 7.89 -4.75
CA ASP A 97 -2.85 8.70 -4.31
C ASP A 97 -4.09 7.83 -4.16
N ASN A 98 -4.32 6.90 -5.10
CA ASN A 98 -5.45 5.99 -5.05
C ASN A 98 -5.36 5.03 -3.85
N GLY A 99 -4.18 4.46 -3.59
CA GLY A 99 -3.95 3.64 -2.39
C GLY A 99 -4.13 4.42 -1.08
N GLN A 100 -3.64 5.66 -1.01
CA GLN A 100 -3.83 6.52 0.15
C GLN A 100 -5.31 6.87 0.36
N ARG A 101 -6.01 7.26 -0.71
CA ARG A 101 -7.45 7.56 -0.63
C ARG A 101 -8.25 6.33 -0.23
N ALA A 102 -7.92 5.15 -0.74
CA ALA A 102 -8.55 3.90 -0.31
C ALA A 102 -8.38 3.67 1.19
N THR A 103 -7.18 3.90 1.74
CA THR A 103 -6.93 3.85 3.19
C THR A 103 -7.86 4.80 3.95
N VAL A 104 -7.97 6.05 3.50
CA VAL A 104 -8.83 7.05 4.13
C VAL A 104 -10.29 6.61 4.10
N GLN A 105 -10.77 6.06 2.98
CA GLN A 105 -12.15 5.59 2.91
C GLN A 105 -12.42 4.39 3.81
N LEU A 106 -11.48 3.45 3.96
CA LEU A 106 -11.60 2.35 4.93
C LEU A 106 -11.69 2.86 6.37
N VAL A 107 -10.86 3.85 6.73
CA VAL A 107 -10.90 4.46 8.05
C VAL A 107 -12.22 5.21 8.28
N ARG A 108 -12.68 5.99 7.29
CA ARG A 108 -13.99 6.67 7.35
C ARG A 108 -15.13 5.67 7.54
N LEU A 109 -15.12 4.58 6.77
CA LEU A 109 -16.10 3.50 6.88
C LEU A 109 -16.16 2.92 8.30
N ALA A 110 -15.00 2.68 8.92
CA ALA A 110 -14.94 2.19 10.29
C ALA A 110 -15.40 3.23 11.32
N GLN A 111 -14.97 4.49 11.17
CA GLN A 111 -15.32 5.59 12.07
C GLN A 111 -16.80 5.94 12.05
N ALA A 112 -17.50 5.63 10.96
CA ALA A 112 -18.94 5.82 10.85
C ALA A 112 -19.75 4.81 11.70
N THR A 113 -19.11 3.82 12.32
CA THR A 113 -19.79 2.77 13.09
C THR A 113 -19.70 3.00 14.62
N PRO A 114 -20.61 2.40 15.41
CA PRO A 114 -20.55 2.49 16.88
C PRO A 114 -19.29 1.87 17.51
N GLU A 115 -18.66 0.91 16.84
CA GLU A 115 -17.46 0.21 17.32
C GLU A 115 -16.30 0.29 16.30
N PRO A 116 -15.69 1.48 16.09
CA PRO A 116 -14.69 1.66 15.04
C PRO A 116 -13.47 0.74 15.17
N ALA A 117 -13.05 0.43 16.40
CA ALA A 117 -11.90 -0.44 16.65
C ALA A 117 -12.16 -1.88 16.16
N GLU A 118 -13.39 -2.39 16.33
CA GLU A 118 -13.76 -3.72 15.83
C GLU A 118 -13.76 -3.73 14.30
N ILE A 119 -14.34 -2.70 13.68
CA ILE A 119 -14.37 -2.60 12.22
C ILE A 119 -12.97 -2.44 11.64
N LEU A 120 -12.11 -1.61 12.22
CA LEU A 120 -10.71 -1.49 11.80
C LEU A 120 -9.97 -2.84 11.91
N SER A 121 -10.23 -3.62 12.96
CA SER A 121 -9.67 -4.98 13.09
C SER A 121 -10.11 -5.89 11.94
N ARG A 122 -11.39 -5.82 11.53
CA ARG A 122 -11.91 -6.57 10.38
C ARG A 122 -11.31 -6.09 9.06
N LEU A 123 -11.05 -4.79 8.91
CA LEU A 123 -10.46 -4.17 7.72
C LEU A 123 -8.93 -4.24 7.68
N SER A 124 -8.28 -4.75 8.74
CA SER A 124 -6.81 -4.71 8.95
C SER A 124 -5.99 -5.16 7.73
N VAL A 125 -6.34 -6.28 7.11
CA VAL A 125 -5.64 -6.80 5.93
C VAL A 125 -5.68 -5.80 4.76
N ALA A 126 -6.80 -5.11 4.55
CA ALA A 126 -6.91 -4.12 3.49
C ALA A 126 -6.11 -2.84 3.84
N LEU A 127 -6.09 -2.44 5.11
CA LEU A 127 -5.27 -1.32 5.61
C LEU A 127 -3.76 -1.61 5.51
N ASP A 128 -3.34 -2.83 5.80
CA ASP A 128 -1.97 -3.29 5.63
C ASP A 128 -1.57 -3.25 4.15
N ARG A 129 -2.47 -3.71 3.26
CA ARG A 129 -2.25 -3.68 1.81
C ARG A 129 -2.09 -2.27 1.26
N THR A 130 -2.95 -1.34 1.66
CA THR A 130 -2.83 0.07 1.23
C THR A 130 -1.58 0.74 1.82
N THR A 131 -1.17 0.35 3.03
CA THR A 131 0.09 0.80 3.66
C THR A 131 1.31 0.28 2.88
N ASN A 132 1.29 -0.99 2.46
CA ASN A 132 2.33 -1.57 1.59
C ASN A 132 2.54 -0.76 0.32
N ILE A 133 1.45 -0.33 -0.34
CA ILE A 133 1.57 0.51 -1.53
C ILE A 133 2.16 1.87 -1.22
N ALA A 134 1.71 2.54 -0.14
CA ALA A 134 2.24 3.85 0.20
C ALA A 134 3.76 3.79 0.44
N ILE A 135 4.24 2.72 1.06
CA ILE A 135 5.66 2.47 1.30
C ILE A 135 6.40 2.22 -0.02
N LEU A 136 5.88 1.31 -0.85
CA LEU A 136 6.49 0.96 -2.14
C LEU A 136 6.57 2.17 -3.08
N CYS A 137 5.49 2.93 -3.16
CA CYS A 137 5.38 4.17 -3.91
C CYS A 137 6.47 5.17 -3.56
N GLY A 138 6.63 5.48 -2.27
CA GLY A 138 7.64 6.42 -1.81
C GLY A 138 9.05 5.98 -2.22
N ALA A 139 9.38 4.70 -2.00
CA ALA A 139 10.68 4.16 -2.37
C ALA A 139 10.96 4.25 -3.88
N ARG A 140 9.95 3.94 -4.71
CA ARG A 140 10.10 3.98 -6.18
C ARG A 140 10.19 5.40 -6.72
N GLN A 141 9.40 6.32 -6.19
CA GLN A 141 9.49 7.73 -6.55
C GLN A 141 10.90 8.26 -6.28
N LEU A 142 11.44 7.94 -5.10
CA LEU A 142 12.80 8.32 -4.72
C LEU A 142 13.82 7.71 -5.68
N ASN A 143 13.71 6.43 -6.00
CA ASN A 143 14.68 5.77 -6.87
C ASN A 143 14.68 6.33 -8.29
N ILE A 144 13.52 6.62 -8.86
CA ILE A 144 13.37 7.23 -10.19
C ILE A 144 13.98 8.64 -10.20
N GLN A 145 13.68 9.45 -9.19
CA GLN A 145 14.23 10.80 -9.04
C GLN A 145 15.75 10.79 -8.84
N SER A 146 16.28 9.80 -8.11
CA SER A 146 17.72 9.63 -7.90
C SER A 146 18.46 9.23 -9.14
N ARG A 147 17.88 8.36 -9.97
CA ARG A 147 18.51 7.97 -11.23
C ARG A 147 18.71 9.19 -12.14
N GLU A 148 17.69 10.04 -12.23
CA GLU A 148 17.79 11.31 -12.97
C GLU A 148 18.92 12.21 -12.42
N LEU A 149 19.06 12.30 -11.10
CA LEU A 149 20.13 13.07 -10.45
C LEU A 149 21.52 12.49 -10.76
N LEU A 150 21.68 11.17 -10.73
CA LEU A 150 22.93 10.51 -11.06
C LEU A 150 23.30 10.70 -12.55
N GLU A 151 22.32 10.62 -13.45
CA GLU A 151 22.53 10.77 -14.90
C GLU A 151 23.05 12.17 -15.27
N ARG A 152 22.53 13.23 -14.65
CA ARG A 152 22.97 14.61 -14.92
C ARG A 152 24.13 15.09 -14.04
N GLY A 153 24.51 14.31 -13.03
CA GLY A 153 25.46 14.71 -11.99
C GLY A 153 24.79 15.54 -10.88
N VAL A 154 25.04 15.14 -9.63
CA VAL A 154 24.55 15.86 -8.45
C VAL A 154 25.36 17.15 -8.27
N GLY A 155 24.67 18.29 -8.33
CA GLY A 155 25.27 19.61 -8.19
C GLY A 155 24.90 20.30 -6.88
N SER A 156 25.58 21.41 -6.58
CA SER A 156 25.29 22.24 -5.40
C SER A 156 23.86 22.84 -5.39
N GLY A 157 23.20 22.91 -6.55
CA GLY A 157 21.81 23.33 -6.69
C GLY A 157 20.79 22.27 -6.24
N ASP A 158 21.21 21.03 -6.00
CA ASP A 158 20.31 19.91 -5.70
C ASP A 158 20.04 19.71 -4.20
N ALA A 159 20.66 20.50 -3.33
CA ALA A 159 20.52 20.39 -1.88
C ALA A 159 19.06 20.39 -1.40
N ALA A 160 18.21 21.23 -1.99
CA ALA A 160 16.78 21.28 -1.66
C ALA A 160 16.07 19.96 -2.04
N LYS A 161 16.33 19.44 -3.25
CA LYS A 161 15.74 18.18 -3.73
C LYS A 161 16.22 17.00 -2.88
N LEU A 162 17.49 16.97 -2.49
CA LEU A 162 18.05 15.96 -1.59
C LEU A 162 17.41 16.03 -0.19
N GLY A 163 17.15 17.25 0.30
CA GLY A 163 16.41 17.47 1.56
C GLY A 163 14.97 16.95 1.50
N GLU A 164 14.26 17.18 0.39
CA GLU A 164 12.91 16.64 0.16
C GLU A 164 12.92 15.12 0.10
N MET A 165 13.89 14.54 -0.59
CA MET A 165 14.05 13.09 -0.67
C MET A 165 14.26 12.45 0.71
N ARG A 166 15.05 13.08 1.58
CA ARG A 166 15.24 12.59 2.95
C ARG A 166 13.95 12.68 3.76
N ARG A 167 13.19 13.77 3.64
CA ARG A 167 11.88 13.92 4.31
C ARG A 167 10.89 12.84 3.87
N LEU A 168 10.88 12.48 2.59
CA LEU A 168 10.03 11.40 2.10
C LEU A 168 10.36 10.06 2.79
N PHE A 169 11.64 9.76 3.04
CA PHE A 169 12.01 8.57 3.83
C PHE A 169 11.60 8.69 5.29
N ASP A 170 11.69 9.88 5.89
CA ASP A 170 11.21 10.12 7.26
C ASP A 170 9.71 9.81 7.38
N ASP A 171 8.92 10.17 6.38
CA ASP A 171 7.48 9.89 6.30
C ASP A 171 7.17 8.39 6.10
N LEU A 172 8.12 7.60 5.60
CA LEU A 172 7.96 6.14 5.45
C LEU A 172 8.18 5.38 6.75
N LYS A 173 9.05 5.87 7.65
CA LYS A 173 9.38 5.20 8.92
C LYS A 173 8.15 4.79 9.74
N PRO A 174 7.20 5.70 10.08
CA PRO A 174 6.03 5.32 10.88
C PRO A 174 5.14 4.30 10.16
N LYS A 175 5.03 4.36 8.82
CA LYS A 175 4.24 3.41 8.02
C LYS A 175 4.87 2.02 8.07
N ILE A 176 6.19 1.93 7.93
CA ILE A 176 6.94 0.68 8.06
C ILE A 176 6.76 0.11 9.47
N SER A 177 6.90 0.92 10.52
CA SER A 177 6.69 0.46 11.90
C SER A 177 5.29 -0.09 12.14
N MET A 178 4.25 0.60 11.63
CA MET A 178 2.87 0.12 11.72
C MET A 178 2.66 -1.20 10.99
N LEU A 179 3.23 -1.35 9.80
CA LEU A 179 3.14 -2.58 9.01
C LEU A 179 3.81 -3.76 9.74
N VAL A 180 5.01 -3.55 10.30
CA VAL A 180 5.70 -4.58 11.09
C VAL A 180 4.87 -4.93 12.33
N MET A 181 4.27 -3.95 12.99
CA MET A 181 3.38 -4.19 14.13
C MET A 181 2.16 -5.04 13.73
N GLY A 182 1.48 -4.72 12.63
CA GLY A 182 0.33 -5.50 12.13
C GLY A 182 0.68 -6.94 11.78
N ALA A 183 1.89 -7.19 11.29
CA ALA A 183 2.37 -8.54 10.99
C ALA A 183 2.80 -9.35 12.24
N THR A 184 3.15 -8.68 13.34
CA THR A 184 3.81 -9.33 14.49
C THR A 184 2.96 -9.41 15.76
N LEU A 185 1.93 -8.57 15.91
CA LEU A 185 1.04 -8.57 17.07
C LEU A 185 0.29 -9.89 17.23
N THR A 186 0.63 -10.70 18.23
CA THR A 186 0.08 -12.07 18.40
C THR A 186 -1.41 -12.11 18.72
N ASP A 187 -1.98 -11.00 19.16
CA ASP A 187 -3.42 -10.84 19.43
C ASP A 187 -4.26 -10.85 18.14
N LEU A 188 -3.62 -10.63 16.99
CA LEU A 188 -4.28 -10.64 15.69
C LEU A 188 -4.38 -12.05 15.09
N ASN A 189 -5.33 -12.23 14.18
CA ASN A 189 -5.57 -13.50 13.49
C ASN A 189 -4.28 -14.03 12.82
N PRO A 190 -3.84 -15.27 13.10
CA PRO A 190 -2.60 -15.83 12.55
C PRO A 190 -2.52 -15.85 11.03
N ASN A 191 -3.64 -16.09 10.33
CA ASN A 191 -3.67 -16.11 8.86
C ASN A 191 -3.52 -14.70 8.28
N SER A 192 -4.14 -13.70 8.91
CA SER A 192 -3.94 -12.29 8.53
C SER A 192 -2.49 -11.87 8.73
N ARG A 193 -1.88 -12.20 9.88
CA ARG A 193 -0.46 -11.90 10.15
C ARG A 193 0.48 -12.54 9.15
N ALA A 194 0.29 -13.83 8.87
CA ALA A 194 1.10 -14.56 7.89
C ALA A 194 1.03 -13.90 6.50
N ARG A 195 -0.18 -13.55 6.05
CA ARG A 195 -0.38 -12.85 4.78
C ARG A 195 0.26 -11.47 4.77
N THR A 196 0.04 -10.65 5.80
CA THR A 196 0.67 -9.32 5.90
C THR A 196 2.18 -9.44 5.84
N ALA A 197 2.78 -10.40 6.54
CA ALA A 197 4.22 -10.62 6.52
C ALA A 197 4.75 -11.08 5.15
N GLU A 198 4.04 -11.99 4.47
CA GLU A 198 4.39 -12.47 3.12
C GLU A 198 4.35 -11.33 2.09
N GLU A 199 3.35 -10.46 2.18
CA GLU A 199 3.18 -9.33 1.27
C GLU A 199 4.13 -8.16 1.56
N ALA A 200 4.43 -7.91 2.84
CA ALA A 200 5.32 -6.83 3.28
C ALA A 200 6.79 -7.10 2.93
N LEU A 201 7.25 -8.34 3.07
CA LEU A 201 8.67 -8.68 2.92
C LEU A 201 9.32 -8.21 1.60
N PRO A 202 8.75 -8.44 0.40
CA PRO A 202 9.32 -7.92 -0.83
C PRO A 202 9.36 -6.39 -0.88
N VAL A 203 8.33 -5.71 -0.33
CA VAL A 203 8.27 -4.24 -0.25
C VAL A 203 9.38 -3.72 0.66
N LEU A 204 9.55 -4.30 1.85
CA LEU A 204 10.59 -3.91 2.80
C LEU A 204 12.00 -4.10 2.25
N ARG A 205 12.24 -5.15 1.45
CA ARG A 205 13.52 -5.33 0.74
C ARG A 205 13.80 -4.22 -0.26
N GLU A 206 12.81 -3.86 -1.06
CA GLU A 206 12.94 -2.79 -2.04
C GLU A 206 13.22 -1.44 -1.33
N VAL A 207 12.44 -1.13 -0.29
CA VAL A 207 12.56 0.12 0.46
C VAL A 207 13.87 0.21 1.23
N ALA A 208 14.30 -0.88 1.89
CA ALA A 208 15.57 -0.89 2.60
C ALA A 208 16.76 -0.65 1.66
N SER A 209 16.72 -1.19 0.43
CA SER A 209 17.74 -0.92 -0.58
C SER A 209 17.78 0.55 -1.02
N ALA A 210 16.65 1.25 -0.93
CA ALA A 210 16.52 2.65 -1.27
C ALA A 210 17.07 3.61 -0.19
N MET A 211 17.25 3.11 1.04
CA MET A 211 17.70 3.88 2.20
C MET A 211 19.22 3.83 2.40
N THR A 212 19.80 4.94 2.86
CA THR A 212 21.19 4.96 3.35
C THR A 212 21.32 4.09 4.61
N PRO A 213 22.55 3.68 5.01
CA PRO A 213 22.77 2.94 6.25
C PRO A 213 22.21 3.66 7.49
N GLU A 214 22.36 4.99 7.55
CA GLU A 214 21.85 5.81 8.65
C GLU A 214 20.32 5.78 8.68
N LEU A 215 19.66 5.96 7.54
CA LEU A 215 18.20 5.89 7.45
C LEU A 215 17.66 4.50 7.82
N ARG A 216 18.35 3.42 7.44
CA ARG A 216 17.96 2.05 7.85
C ARG A 216 18.07 1.86 9.35
N LYS A 217 19.14 2.36 9.97
CA LYS A 217 19.30 2.34 11.43
C LYS A 217 18.17 3.11 12.12
N GLU A 218 17.88 4.33 11.66
CA GLU A 218 16.79 5.15 12.18
C GLU A 218 15.41 4.46 12.01
N THR A 219 15.19 3.76 10.90
CA THR A 219 13.97 2.95 10.68
C THR A 219 13.88 1.79 11.67
N LEU A 220 14.97 1.06 11.92
CA LEU A 220 15.01 -0.01 12.92
C LEU A 220 14.70 0.52 14.34
N GLU A 221 15.30 1.66 14.72
CA GLU A 221 15.02 2.33 15.99
C GLU A 221 13.54 2.74 16.10
N ALA A 222 12.94 3.22 15.00
CA ALA A 222 11.53 3.55 14.96
C ALA A 222 10.63 2.31 15.09
N ILE A 223 10.99 1.19 14.47
CA ILE A 223 10.28 -0.09 14.62
C ILE A 223 10.35 -0.55 16.08
N ASP A 224 11.55 -0.58 16.66
CA ASP A 224 11.76 -1.01 18.04
C ASP A 224 10.96 -0.16 19.04
N LYS A 225 10.94 1.15 18.84
CA LYS A 225 10.15 2.09 19.64
C LYS A 225 8.65 1.81 19.51
N THR A 226 8.15 1.56 18.31
CA THR A 226 6.72 1.24 18.08
C THR A 226 6.32 -0.05 18.77
N LEU A 227 7.16 -1.09 18.70
CA LEU A 227 6.85 -2.40 19.27
C LEU A 227 7.17 -2.52 20.76
N GLN A 228 7.85 -1.54 21.35
CA GLN A 228 8.44 -1.65 22.70
C GLN A 228 7.44 -2.14 23.76
N LYS A 229 6.23 -1.56 23.77
CA LYS A 229 5.19 -1.91 24.73
C LYS A 229 4.70 -3.35 24.53
N ASP A 230 4.31 -3.68 23.31
CA ASP A 230 3.74 -4.99 22.98
C ASP A 230 4.78 -6.10 23.16
N ALA A 231 6.06 -5.83 22.85
CA ALA A 231 7.17 -6.74 23.09
C ALA A 231 7.40 -7.01 24.57
N ALA A 232 7.35 -5.97 25.42
CA ALA A 232 7.48 -6.13 26.88
C ALA A 232 6.32 -6.95 27.48
N GLU A 233 5.16 -6.91 26.85
CA GLU A 233 3.98 -7.70 27.23
C GLU A 233 3.96 -9.11 26.61
N GLY A 234 4.99 -9.48 25.83
CA GLY A 234 5.07 -10.80 25.19
C GLY A 234 4.10 -10.98 24.02
N ARG A 235 3.57 -9.90 23.45
CA ARG A 235 2.54 -9.89 22.40
C ARG A 235 3.10 -9.77 20.98
N ILE A 236 4.39 -10.07 20.80
CA ILE A 236 5.11 -9.93 19.53
C ILE A 236 5.70 -11.26 19.11
N ASP A 237 5.40 -11.64 17.87
CA ASP A 237 6.02 -12.75 17.16
C ASP A 237 7.44 -12.35 16.72
N ASN A 238 8.44 -12.75 17.52
CA ASN A 238 9.83 -12.35 17.32
C ASN A 238 10.46 -12.94 16.05
N ASP A 239 10.01 -14.12 15.61
CA ASP A 239 10.51 -14.74 14.39
C ASP A 239 10.03 -13.97 13.15
N VAL A 240 8.75 -13.57 13.15
CA VAL A 240 8.20 -12.72 12.09
C VAL A 240 8.85 -11.33 12.12
N ARG A 241 9.06 -10.75 13.31
CA ARG A 241 9.76 -9.47 13.47
C ARG A 241 11.16 -9.54 12.85
N ALA A 242 11.97 -10.50 13.25
CA ALA A 242 13.34 -10.66 12.74
C ALA A 242 13.36 -10.79 11.21
N ARG A 243 12.45 -11.58 10.65
CA ARG A 243 12.32 -11.74 9.20
C ARG A 243 11.98 -10.43 8.47
N LEU A 244 11.12 -9.59 9.05
CA LEU A 244 10.70 -8.33 8.45
C LEU A 244 11.74 -7.20 8.65
N THR A 245 12.55 -7.26 9.69
CA THR A 245 13.61 -6.27 9.95
C THR A 245 14.93 -6.61 9.25
N GLU A 246 15.14 -7.87 8.88
CA GLU A 246 16.36 -8.32 8.20
C GLU A 246 16.79 -7.47 6.98
N PRO A 247 15.88 -7.02 6.09
CA PRO A 247 16.28 -6.18 4.97
C PRO A 247 17.02 -4.90 5.34
N PHE A 248 16.76 -4.34 6.53
CA PHE A 248 17.38 -3.10 7.00
C PHE A 248 18.79 -3.31 7.56
N HIS A 249 19.20 -4.57 7.81
CA HIS A 249 20.56 -4.91 8.24
C HIS A 249 21.53 -5.19 7.08
N GLY A 250 21.02 -5.37 5.85
CA GLY A 250 21.83 -5.69 4.68
C GLY A 250 22.72 -4.54 4.20
N ASP A 251 23.36 -4.70 3.04
CA ASP A 251 24.24 -3.71 2.40
C ASP A 251 23.72 -3.24 1.02
N ALA A 252 22.59 -3.77 0.56
CA ALA A 252 21.96 -3.38 -0.70
C ALA A 252 21.73 -1.86 -0.77
N CYS A 253 22.05 -1.26 -1.92
CA CYS A 253 22.01 0.19 -2.11
C CYS A 253 21.59 0.50 -3.56
N SER A 254 20.33 0.92 -3.72
CA SER A 254 19.79 1.41 -4.99
C SER A 254 20.24 2.85 -5.24
N GLU A 255 19.76 3.44 -6.34
CA GLU A 255 20.12 4.77 -6.82
C GLU A 255 19.86 5.85 -5.77
N SER A 256 18.74 5.77 -5.02
CA SER A 256 18.46 6.73 -3.95
C SER A 256 19.41 6.62 -2.78
N CYS A 257 19.79 5.41 -2.39
CA CYS A 257 20.81 5.21 -1.37
C CYS A 257 22.16 5.80 -1.82
N LYS A 258 22.56 5.61 -3.09
CA LYS A 258 23.81 6.15 -3.64
C LYS A 258 23.83 7.68 -3.66
N VAL A 259 22.75 8.29 -4.15
CA VAL A 259 22.62 9.76 -4.21
C VAL A 259 22.68 10.37 -2.81
N LEU A 260 21.88 9.85 -1.88
CA LEU A 260 21.78 10.40 -0.53
C LEU A 260 23.02 10.11 0.32
N GLY A 261 23.74 9.01 0.06
CA GLY A 261 25.00 8.70 0.76
C GLY A 261 26.20 9.49 0.24
N SER A 262 26.08 10.13 -0.93
CA SER A 262 27.13 10.97 -1.52
C SER A 262 26.96 12.47 -1.26
N ALA A 263 25.79 12.86 -0.74
CA ALA A 263 25.39 14.23 -0.42
C ALA A 263 25.73 14.61 1.02
#